data_AF-A0A4Y6PPF8-F1
#
_entry.id   AF-A0A4Y6PPF8-F1
#
_cell.length_a   1.000
_cell.length_b   1.000
_cell.length_c   1.000
_cell.angle_alpha   90.00
_cell.angle_beta   90.00
_cell.angle_gamma   90.00
#
_symmetry.space_group_name_H-M   'P 1'
#
loop_
_entity.id
_entity.type
_entity.pdbx_description
1 polymer ?
#
loop_
_entity_poly.entity_id
_entity_poly.type
_entity_poly.pdbx_seq_one_letter_code
_entity_poly.pdbx_strand_id
1 'polypeptide(L)'
;MYTPSTRRLVLPLALVVLVFGLVLSGCQQSKLRGMNNDQTQKEEEENENTEVTPSVDEEGHGTSPEEEELVEPGFMNGSWRVATTDQDTPAVYFDTFQDKGDTTVTGQYLMALGIYERLDGESGDIQEGSFDGNTLTLKWNPTNDQEEVLTLQATKTSEDTLEGNVTAKRNVEMDIPVKVTRRLSQGEE
;
A
#
# COMPACT_ATOMS: atom_id res chain seq x y z
N MET A 1 48.73 -44.72 -4.84
CA MET A 1 49.24 -43.34 -5.00
C MET A 1 48.03 -42.42 -5.01
N TYR A 2 47.84 -41.66 -3.94
CA TYR A 2 46.78 -40.66 -3.80
C TYR A 2 47.44 -39.35 -3.41
N THR A 3 47.39 -38.36 -4.29
CA THR A 3 47.80 -36.98 -4.03
C THR A 3 46.55 -36.15 -3.79
N PRO A 4 46.33 -35.58 -2.59
CA PRO A 4 45.33 -34.55 -2.40
C PRO A 4 45.88 -33.20 -2.86
N SER A 5 45.18 -32.62 -3.84
CA SER A 5 45.37 -31.29 -4.39
C SER A 5 45.05 -30.20 -3.34
N THR A 6 46.03 -29.33 -3.11
CA THR A 6 45.93 -28.13 -2.27
C THR A 6 45.05 -27.08 -2.95
N ARG A 7 43.82 -26.86 -2.45
CA ARG A 7 43.01 -25.70 -2.81
C ARG A 7 43.43 -24.50 -1.98
N ARG A 8 44.01 -23.49 -2.64
CA ARG A 8 44.29 -22.16 -2.08
C ARG A 8 42.97 -21.41 -1.94
N LEU A 9 42.61 -21.05 -0.71
CA LEU A 9 41.49 -20.19 -0.40
C LEU A 9 41.97 -18.74 -0.38
N VAL A 10 41.50 -17.93 -1.33
CA VAL A 10 41.64 -16.47 -1.33
C VAL A 10 40.26 -15.91 -1.56
N LEU A 11 39.73 -15.15 -0.60
CA LEU A 11 38.65 -14.20 -0.87
C LEU A 11 38.84 -12.93 -0.03
N PRO A 12 38.69 -11.73 -0.63
CA PRO A 12 39.16 -10.47 -0.08
C PRO A 12 38.10 -9.70 0.71
N LEU A 13 38.62 -8.96 1.69
CA LEU A 13 38.40 -7.55 2.04
C LEU A 13 37.01 -6.90 1.80
N ALA A 14 36.37 -6.56 2.93
CA ALA A 14 35.69 -5.31 3.30
C ALA A 14 34.90 -4.49 2.27
N LEU A 15 33.65 -4.17 2.63
CA LEU A 15 32.99 -2.93 2.22
C LEU A 15 32.29 -2.27 3.42
N VAL A 16 32.68 -1.01 3.67
CA VAL A 16 32.12 -0.07 4.66
C VAL A 16 31.11 0.82 3.94
N VAL A 17 29.87 0.92 4.40
CA VAL A 17 28.90 1.98 4.01
C VAL A 17 27.98 2.24 5.22
N LEU A 18 28.17 3.30 6.01
CA LEU A 18 27.76 4.71 5.86
C LEU A 18 26.47 4.99 6.67
N VAL A 19 26.68 5.60 7.84
CA VAL A 19 25.64 6.05 8.78
C VAL A 19 24.99 7.31 8.21
N PHE A 20 23.68 7.27 7.96
CA PHE A 20 22.87 8.47 7.73
C PHE A 20 22.05 8.78 8.98
N GLY A 21 22.31 9.96 9.55
CA GLY A 21 21.56 10.52 10.66
C GLY A 21 20.26 11.16 10.18
N LEU A 22 19.16 10.87 10.87
CA LEU A 22 17.88 11.56 10.70
C LEU A 22 17.75 12.67 11.74
N VAL A 23 17.68 13.90 11.24
CA VAL A 23 17.37 15.12 11.99
C VAL A 23 15.85 15.33 11.98
N LEU A 24 15.30 15.39 13.20
CA LEU A 24 14.16 16.16 13.69
C LEU A 24 13.16 16.75 12.67
N SER A 25 11.90 16.33 12.76
CA SER A 25 10.75 17.14 12.37
C SER A 25 9.73 17.17 13.50
N GLY A 26 9.56 18.35 14.10
CA GLY A 26 8.61 18.62 15.16
C GLY A 26 7.20 18.81 14.61
N CYS A 27 6.23 18.17 15.26
CA CYS A 27 4.80 18.44 15.06
C CYS A 27 4.39 19.64 15.93
N GLN A 28 4.07 20.78 15.32
CA GLN A 28 3.25 21.82 15.97
C GLN A 28 1.78 21.50 15.70
N GLN A 29 1.06 21.19 16.78
CA GLN A 29 -0.36 20.85 16.77
C GLN A 29 -1.19 22.13 16.97
N SER A 30 -1.72 22.70 15.88
CA SER A 30 -2.68 23.81 15.95
C SER A 30 -4.08 23.28 16.31
N LYS A 31 -4.50 23.51 17.56
CA LYS A 31 -5.87 23.31 18.04
C LYS A 31 -6.80 24.38 17.45
N LEU A 32 -7.66 24.00 16.51
CA LEU A 32 -8.84 24.79 16.17
C LEU A 32 -9.94 24.54 17.20
N ARG A 33 -10.21 25.56 18.01
CA ARG A 33 -11.26 25.62 19.03
C ARG A 33 -12.54 26.10 18.36
N GLY A 34 -13.45 25.18 18.06
CA GLY A 34 -14.83 25.52 17.72
C GLY A 34 -15.58 26.02 18.96
N MET A 35 -16.23 27.17 18.85
CA MET A 35 -17.27 27.61 19.80
C MET A 35 -18.53 27.97 19.02
N ASN A 36 -19.62 27.36 19.48
CA ASN A 36 -21.00 27.45 19.02
C ASN A 36 -21.66 28.81 19.28
N ASN A 37 -22.83 28.94 18.65
CA ASN A 37 -24.06 29.62 19.07
C ASN A 37 -24.39 31.00 18.48
N ASP A 38 -25.26 30.94 17.45
CA ASP A 38 -26.71 31.21 17.49
C ASP A 38 -27.28 32.60 17.81
N GLN A 39 -28.29 32.93 16.99
CA GLN A 39 -29.38 33.91 17.15
C GLN A 39 -29.17 35.41 16.79
N THR A 40 -29.54 35.71 15.54
CA THR A 40 -30.67 36.57 15.12
C THR A 40 -31.09 37.77 15.97
N GLN A 41 -31.03 38.97 15.39
CA GLN A 41 -32.09 39.99 15.50
C GLN A 41 -32.11 40.92 14.26
N LYS A 42 -33.33 41.12 13.72
CA LYS A 42 -33.69 42.08 12.66
C LYS A 42 -33.82 43.49 13.24
N GLU A 43 -33.39 44.52 12.52
CA GLU A 43 -34.07 45.82 12.40
C GLU A 43 -33.90 46.35 10.96
N GLU A 44 -35.00 46.81 10.36
CA GLU A 44 -35.07 47.49 9.07
C GLU A 44 -34.84 49.00 9.29
N GLU A 45 -34.05 49.66 8.44
CA GLU A 45 -34.26 51.06 8.06
C GLU A 45 -33.86 51.25 6.59
N GLU A 46 -34.81 51.82 5.84
CA GLU A 46 -34.79 52.10 4.42
C GLU A 46 -34.07 53.44 4.17
N ASN A 47 -33.03 53.48 3.31
CA ASN A 47 -32.70 54.70 2.57
C ASN A 47 -31.99 54.42 1.24
N GLU A 48 -32.30 55.31 0.31
CA GLU A 48 -32.29 55.22 -1.13
C GLU A 48 -30.90 55.49 -1.76
N ASN A 49 -30.52 54.61 -2.69
CA ASN A 49 -29.76 54.89 -3.92
C ASN A 49 -28.41 55.65 -3.83
N THR A 50 -27.29 54.92 -4.01
CA THR A 50 -26.20 55.31 -4.95
C THR A 50 -25.33 54.09 -5.24
N GLU A 51 -25.30 53.73 -6.51
CA GLU A 51 -24.32 52.94 -7.25
C GLU A 51 -22.86 53.08 -6.77
N VAL A 52 -22.30 52.03 -6.17
CA VAL A 52 -20.91 51.54 -6.38
C VAL A 52 -20.90 50.07 -5.95
N THR A 53 -21.04 49.13 -6.89
CA THR A 53 -20.52 47.77 -6.66
C THR A 53 -19.01 47.90 -6.49
N PRO A 54 -18.41 47.52 -5.35
CA PRO A 54 -16.97 47.30 -5.33
C PRO A 54 -16.69 46.22 -6.37
N SER A 55 -15.88 46.54 -7.38
CA SER A 55 -15.23 45.53 -8.19
C SER A 55 -14.54 44.60 -7.22
N VAL A 56 -15.05 43.38 -7.08
CA VAL A 56 -14.27 42.30 -6.52
C VAL A 56 -13.14 42.15 -7.52
N ASP A 57 -11.95 42.57 -7.12
CA ASP A 57 -10.74 42.20 -7.83
C ASP A 57 -10.79 40.68 -7.92
N GLU A 58 -11.05 40.14 -9.11
CA GLU A 58 -10.80 38.74 -9.44
C GLU A 58 -9.27 38.55 -9.47
N GLU A 59 -8.65 38.70 -8.30
CA GLU A 59 -7.32 38.20 -8.01
C GLU A 59 -7.45 36.68 -8.10
N GLY A 60 -6.96 36.18 -9.24
CA GLY A 60 -7.20 34.85 -9.75
C GLY A 60 -7.20 33.78 -8.68
N HIS A 61 -8.28 33.01 -8.65
CA HIS A 61 -8.20 31.61 -8.23
C HIS A 61 -7.00 31.02 -8.97
N GLY A 62 -6.05 30.51 -8.18
CA GLY A 62 -4.65 30.34 -8.54
C GLY A 62 -4.40 29.81 -9.95
N THR A 63 -3.23 30.17 -10.47
CA THR A 63 -2.59 29.57 -11.64
C THR A 63 -3.10 28.14 -11.83
N SER A 64 -3.76 27.92 -12.97
CA SER A 64 -4.36 26.65 -13.36
C SER A 64 -3.52 25.50 -12.81
N PRO A 65 -4.10 24.52 -12.09
CA PRO A 65 -3.33 23.39 -11.62
C PRO A 65 -2.61 22.85 -12.85
N GLU A 66 -1.28 22.78 -12.78
CA GLU A 66 -0.52 21.97 -13.71
C GLU A 66 -1.29 20.66 -13.80
N GLU A 67 -1.77 20.31 -15.00
CA GLU A 67 -2.55 19.09 -15.19
C GLU A 67 -1.74 17.96 -14.57
N GLU A 68 -2.13 17.52 -13.38
CA GLU A 68 -1.52 16.36 -12.74
C GLU A 68 -1.73 15.23 -13.74
N GLU A 69 -0.64 14.78 -14.36
CA GLU A 69 -0.70 13.75 -15.38
C GLU A 69 -1.27 12.50 -14.70
N LEU A 70 -2.54 12.21 -14.99
CA LEU A 70 -3.23 11.05 -14.44
C LEU A 70 -2.54 9.80 -14.99
N VAL A 71 -1.70 9.20 -14.15
CA VAL A 71 -1.02 7.95 -14.50
C VAL A 71 -2.05 6.84 -14.54
N GLU A 72 -2.10 6.11 -15.65
CA GLU A 72 -3.01 4.97 -15.80
C GLU A 72 -2.70 3.89 -14.76
N PRO A 73 -3.71 3.17 -14.23
CA PRO A 73 -3.48 2.09 -13.29
C PRO A 73 -2.76 0.90 -13.94
N GLY A 74 -1.82 0.33 -13.22
CA GLY A 74 -1.13 -0.91 -13.56
C GLY A 74 -1.97 -2.17 -13.28
N PHE A 75 -1.43 -3.33 -13.64
CA PHE A 75 -2.13 -4.62 -13.54
C PHE A 75 -2.59 -4.94 -12.11
N MET A 76 -1.72 -4.71 -11.13
CA MET A 76 -2.01 -4.99 -9.72
C MET A 76 -2.94 -3.98 -9.07
N ASN A 77 -3.40 -2.94 -9.78
CA ASN A 77 -4.34 -1.99 -9.19
C ASN A 77 -5.70 -2.66 -8.89
N GLY A 78 -6.17 -2.55 -7.64
CA GLY A 78 -7.47 -3.04 -7.17
C GLY A 78 -7.38 -4.02 -5.99
N SER A 79 -8.51 -4.68 -5.71
CA SER A 79 -8.65 -5.63 -4.61
C SER A 79 -8.39 -7.07 -5.05
N TRP A 80 -7.59 -7.79 -4.28
CA TRP A 80 -7.18 -9.16 -4.52
C TRP A 80 -7.49 -10.05 -3.33
N ARG A 81 -7.88 -11.28 -3.63
CA ARG A 81 -8.22 -12.32 -2.67
C ARG A 81 -7.22 -13.46 -2.81
N VAL A 82 -6.59 -13.85 -1.72
CA VAL A 82 -5.72 -15.03 -1.66
C VAL A 82 -6.42 -16.14 -0.89
N ALA A 83 -6.50 -17.31 -1.50
CA ALA A 83 -7.03 -18.52 -0.90
C ALA A 83 -6.02 -19.66 -1.10
N THR A 84 -6.01 -20.63 -0.19
CA THR A 84 -5.20 -21.83 -0.39
C THR A 84 -5.79 -22.68 -1.53
N THR A 85 -4.98 -23.50 -2.19
CA THR A 85 -5.47 -24.29 -3.34
C THR A 85 -6.39 -25.44 -2.96
N ASP A 86 -6.33 -25.89 -1.71
CA ASP A 86 -7.17 -26.95 -1.14
C ASP A 86 -8.53 -26.44 -0.65
N GLN A 87 -8.66 -25.14 -0.38
CA GLN A 87 -9.88 -24.53 0.15
C GLN A 87 -10.17 -23.20 -0.55
N ASP A 88 -11.37 -23.05 -1.11
CA ASP A 88 -11.83 -21.78 -1.65
C ASP A 88 -12.29 -20.81 -0.54
N THR A 89 -11.60 -20.79 0.60
CA THR A 89 -11.84 -19.81 1.66
C THR A 89 -10.68 -18.81 1.69
N PRO A 90 -10.94 -17.50 1.63
CA PRO A 90 -9.87 -16.51 1.67
C PRO A 90 -9.08 -16.57 2.97
N ALA A 91 -7.76 -16.50 2.85
CA ALA A 91 -6.83 -16.40 3.97
C ALA A 91 -6.33 -14.97 4.18
N VAL A 92 -6.18 -14.20 3.10
CA VAL A 92 -5.83 -12.77 3.13
C VAL A 92 -6.44 -12.03 1.94
N TYR A 93 -6.82 -10.79 2.15
CA TYR A 93 -7.17 -9.82 1.12
C TYR A 93 -6.07 -8.77 1.00
N PHE A 94 -5.83 -8.30 -0.21
CA PHE A 94 -4.93 -7.18 -0.48
C PHE A 94 -5.67 -6.12 -1.28
N ASP A 95 -5.52 -4.86 -0.89
CA ASP A 95 -5.94 -3.71 -1.69
C ASP A 95 -4.67 -3.01 -2.17
N THR A 96 -4.38 -3.14 -3.47
CA THR A 96 -3.09 -2.75 -4.04
C THR A 96 -3.20 -1.63 -5.06
N PHE A 97 -2.14 -0.82 -5.11
CA PHE A 97 -1.94 0.28 -6.04
C PHE A 97 -0.64 0.06 -6.79
N GLN A 98 -0.73 0.21 -8.11
CA GLN A 98 0.38 0.14 -9.03
C GLN A 98 0.08 1.10 -10.18
N ASP A 99 1.09 1.85 -10.60
CA ASP A 99 1.04 2.70 -11.79
C ASP A 99 1.45 1.89 -13.02
N LYS A 100 0.84 2.19 -14.17
CA LYS A 100 1.12 1.48 -15.41
C LYS A 100 2.58 1.65 -15.82
N GLY A 101 3.26 0.52 -16.00
CA GLY A 101 4.67 0.48 -16.38
C GLY A 101 5.65 0.50 -15.21
N ASP A 102 5.17 0.76 -13.98
CA ASP A 102 5.99 0.61 -12.78
C ASP A 102 6.00 -0.86 -12.31
N THR A 103 7.07 -1.26 -11.64
CA THR A 103 7.19 -2.56 -10.98
C THR A 103 6.79 -2.51 -9.50
N THR A 104 6.70 -1.33 -8.90
CA THR A 104 6.36 -1.20 -7.48
C THR A 104 4.86 -1.41 -7.24
N VAL A 105 4.55 -2.19 -6.20
CA VAL A 105 3.18 -2.40 -5.71
C VAL A 105 3.13 -1.93 -4.26
N THR A 106 2.19 -1.04 -3.97
CA THR A 106 1.89 -0.59 -2.59
C THR A 106 0.48 -1.00 -2.23
N GLY A 107 0.10 -0.92 -0.95
CA GLY A 107 -1.25 -1.26 -0.54
C GLY A 107 -1.36 -1.72 0.89
N GLN A 108 -2.53 -2.29 1.19
CA GLN A 108 -2.89 -2.79 2.51
C GLN A 108 -3.29 -4.26 2.42
N TYR A 109 -3.25 -4.93 3.57
CA TYR A 109 -3.74 -6.29 3.72
C TYR A 109 -4.77 -6.38 4.85
N LEU A 110 -5.66 -7.35 4.72
CA LEU A 110 -6.59 -7.79 5.76
C LEU A 110 -6.58 -9.32 5.82
N MET A 111 -6.17 -9.85 6.97
CA MET A 111 -6.18 -11.28 7.24
C MET A 111 -7.62 -11.76 7.47
N ALA A 112 -8.00 -12.84 6.78
CA ALA A 112 -9.32 -13.45 6.85
C ALA A 112 -9.31 -14.66 7.79
N LEU A 113 -9.30 -15.90 7.30
CA LEU A 113 -9.17 -17.11 8.14
C LEU A 113 -7.72 -17.49 8.48
N GLY A 114 -6.77 -16.59 8.25
CA GLY A 114 -5.36 -16.83 8.51
C GLY A 114 -4.76 -17.89 7.58
N ILE A 115 -3.52 -17.68 7.14
CA ILE A 115 -2.77 -18.71 6.41
C ILE A 115 -2.24 -19.78 7.39
N TYR A 116 -2.10 -19.41 8.66
CA TYR A 116 -1.78 -20.26 9.81
C TYR A 116 -2.37 -19.63 11.09
N GLU A 117 -2.42 -20.39 12.18
CA GLU A 117 -3.33 -20.16 13.33
C GLU A 117 -3.37 -18.72 13.89
N ARG A 118 -4.61 -18.22 14.05
CA ARG A 118 -5.00 -17.01 14.83
C ARG A 118 -4.46 -15.67 14.34
N LEU A 119 -4.50 -15.43 13.03
CA LEU A 119 -4.21 -14.11 12.45
C LEU A 119 -5.47 -13.39 11.95
N ASP A 120 -6.66 -13.93 12.23
CA ASP A 120 -7.92 -13.41 11.71
C ASP A 120 -8.19 -11.97 12.16
N GLY A 121 -8.48 -11.09 11.19
CA GLY A 121 -8.77 -9.68 11.45
C GLY A 121 -7.53 -8.79 11.57
N GLU A 122 -6.31 -9.34 11.56
CA GLU A 122 -5.09 -8.54 11.51
C GLU A 122 -4.99 -7.79 10.18
N SER A 123 -4.55 -6.54 10.22
CA SER A 123 -4.49 -5.67 9.05
C SER A 123 -3.35 -4.68 9.14
N GLY A 124 -2.88 -4.20 8.00
CA GLY A 124 -1.83 -3.19 7.95
C GLY A 124 -1.35 -2.94 6.53
N ASP A 125 -0.20 -2.29 6.42
CA ASP A 125 0.41 -1.97 5.14
C ASP A 125 1.28 -3.13 4.62
N ILE A 126 1.35 -3.24 3.29
CA ILE A 126 2.33 -4.07 2.60
C ILE A 126 3.72 -3.46 2.84
N GLN A 127 4.65 -4.26 3.36
CA GLN A 127 6.02 -3.82 3.67
C GLN A 127 6.86 -3.68 2.40
N GLU A 128 6.74 -4.65 1.49
CA GLU A 128 7.39 -4.64 0.18
C GLU A 128 6.45 -5.27 -0.84
N GLY A 129 6.28 -4.63 -2.00
CA GLY A 129 5.47 -5.17 -3.07
C GLY A 129 6.08 -4.89 -4.44
N SER A 130 6.08 -5.89 -5.31
CA SER A 130 6.50 -5.73 -6.69
C SER A 130 5.73 -6.65 -7.65
N PHE A 131 5.55 -6.17 -8.88
CA PHE A 131 5.02 -6.94 -10.00
C PHE A 131 5.77 -6.58 -11.28
N ASP A 132 6.51 -7.54 -11.83
CA ASP A 132 7.38 -7.34 -13.00
C ASP A 132 6.67 -7.51 -14.36
N GLY A 133 5.33 -7.60 -14.35
CA GLY A 133 4.51 -7.94 -15.51
C GLY A 133 4.10 -9.42 -15.56
N ASN A 134 4.74 -10.28 -14.78
CA ASN A 134 4.44 -11.71 -14.71
C ASN A 134 4.39 -12.24 -13.26
N THR A 135 5.32 -11.82 -12.42
CA THR A 135 5.51 -12.34 -11.06
C THR A 135 5.20 -11.26 -10.03
N LEU A 136 4.25 -11.54 -9.14
CA LEU A 136 3.93 -10.76 -7.96
C LEU A 136 4.78 -11.25 -6.78
N THR A 137 5.41 -10.31 -6.08
CA THR A 137 6.01 -10.53 -4.76
C THR A 137 5.41 -9.54 -3.77
N LEU A 138 4.78 -10.02 -2.69
CA LEU A 138 4.31 -9.17 -1.58
C LEU A 138 4.90 -9.67 -0.26
N LYS A 139 5.31 -8.74 0.60
CA LYS A 139 5.70 -9.00 1.98
C LYS A 139 4.85 -8.19 2.94
N TRP A 140 4.35 -8.85 3.99
CA TRP A 140 3.58 -8.21 5.04
C TRP A 140 3.83 -8.91 6.37
N ASN A 141 3.52 -8.23 7.46
CA ASN A 141 3.66 -8.78 8.80
C ASN A 141 2.33 -8.62 9.55
N PRO A 142 1.56 -9.71 9.72
CA PRO A 142 0.30 -9.70 10.46
C PRO A 142 0.49 -9.65 11.98
N THR A 143 1.72 -9.46 12.46
CA THR A 143 2.05 -9.41 13.89
C THR A 143 2.98 -8.22 14.20
N ASN A 144 3.24 -8.00 15.49
CA ASN A 144 4.25 -7.02 15.93
C ASN A 144 5.68 -7.57 15.92
N ASP A 145 5.88 -8.85 15.59
CA ASP A 145 7.18 -9.52 15.62
C ASP A 145 7.85 -9.46 14.25
N GLN A 146 9.03 -8.83 14.17
CA GLN A 146 9.77 -8.61 12.91
C GLN A 146 10.21 -9.90 12.20
N GLU A 147 10.11 -11.06 12.84
CA GLU A 147 10.44 -12.34 12.23
C GLU A 147 9.22 -13.09 11.66
N GLU A 148 7.99 -12.64 11.94
CA GLU A 148 6.74 -13.25 11.44
C GLU A 148 6.32 -12.69 10.06
N VAL A 149 7.29 -12.19 9.28
CA VAL A 149 7.03 -11.67 7.94
C VAL A 149 6.63 -12.80 7.00
N LEU A 150 5.48 -12.62 6.34
CA LEU A 150 4.98 -13.50 5.29
C LEU A 150 5.38 -12.96 3.93
N THR A 151 5.66 -13.87 3.00
CA THR A 151 6.01 -13.55 1.62
C THR A 151 5.14 -14.35 0.67
N LEU A 152 4.36 -13.65 -0.15
CA LEU A 152 3.64 -14.20 -1.29
C LEU A 152 4.54 -14.06 -2.52
N GLN A 153 4.75 -15.16 -3.23
CA GLN A 153 5.28 -15.12 -4.59
C GLN A 153 4.32 -15.86 -5.51
N ALA A 154 3.76 -15.17 -6.51
CA ALA A 154 2.77 -15.72 -7.41
C ALA A 154 2.99 -15.28 -8.86
N THR A 155 2.70 -16.16 -9.81
CA THR A 155 2.83 -15.91 -11.24
C THR A 155 1.46 -15.74 -11.89
N LYS A 156 1.33 -14.75 -12.78
CA LYS A 156 0.11 -14.47 -13.56
C LYS A 156 -0.22 -15.69 -14.43
N THR A 157 -1.43 -16.20 -14.28
CA THR A 157 -1.98 -17.29 -15.10
C THR A 157 -3.12 -16.82 -15.99
N SER A 158 -3.82 -15.74 -15.63
CA SER A 158 -4.81 -15.05 -16.45
C SER A 158 -4.93 -13.57 -16.07
N GLU A 159 -5.84 -12.81 -16.69
CA GLU A 159 -6.08 -11.40 -16.36
C GLU A 159 -6.54 -11.15 -14.92
N ASP A 160 -7.17 -12.15 -14.29
CA ASP A 160 -7.75 -12.03 -12.95
C ASP A 160 -7.22 -13.10 -11.99
N THR A 161 -6.13 -13.78 -12.34
CA THR A 161 -5.59 -14.87 -11.52
C THR A 161 -4.07 -14.93 -11.54
N LEU A 162 -3.50 -15.14 -10.36
CA LEU A 162 -2.13 -15.57 -10.14
C LEU A 162 -2.10 -16.84 -9.28
N GLU A 163 -1.08 -17.64 -9.43
CA GLU A 163 -0.86 -18.86 -8.66
C GLU A 163 0.57 -18.90 -8.11
N GLY A 164 0.74 -19.39 -6.89
CA GLY A 164 2.05 -19.42 -6.26
C GLY A 164 1.98 -19.91 -4.83
N ASN A 165 2.89 -19.42 -3.99
CA ASN A 165 3.00 -19.86 -2.61
C ASN A 165 3.12 -18.70 -1.63
N VAL A 166 2.71 -18.95 -0.39
CA VAL A 166 3.04 -18.12 0.77
C VAL A 166 4.05 -18.84 1.65
N THR A 167 5.11 -18.12 1.99
CA THR A 167 6.20 -18.56 2.85
C THR A 167 6.34 -17.62 4.05
N ALA A 168 7.04 -18.05 5.09
CA ALA A 168 7.26 -17.26 6.30
C ALA A 168 8.76 -17.18 6.59
N LYS A 169 9.21 -16.01 7.04
CA LYS A 169 10.62 -15.80 7.40
C LYS A 169 11.06 -16.70 8.57
N ARG A 170 10.27 -16.76 9.64
CA ARG A 170 10.57 -17.61 10.81
C ARG A 170 10.27 -19.09 10.58
N ASN A 171 9.11 -19.40 9.99
CA ASN A 171 8.72 -20.78 9.70
C ASN A 171 9.17 -21.18 8.28
N VAL A 172 10.47 -21.46 8.13
CA VAL A 172 11.10 -21.73 6.83
C VAL A 172 10.59 -23.00 6.13
N GLU A 173 9.88 -23.88 6.83
CA GLU A 173 9.23 -25.07 6.26
C GLU A 173 7.84 -24.75 5.71
N MET A 174 7.30 -23.57 6.00
CA MET A 174 6.00 -23.14 5.47
C MET A 174 6.13 -22.77 4.00
N ASP A 175 5.46 -23.54 3.16
CA ASP A 175 5.33 -23.32 1.72
C ASP A 175 3.90 -23.70 1.32
N ILE A 176 2.98 -22.74 1.45
CA ILE A 176 1.55 -22.99 1.29
C ILE A 176 1.12 -22.57 -0.11
N PRO A 177 0.64 -23.50 -0.96
CA PRO A 177 0.17 -23.16 -2.29
C PRO A 177 -1.13 -22.35 -2.23
N VAL A 178 -1.16 -21.27 -3.00
CA VAL A 178 -2.26 -20.31 -3.02
C VAL A 178 -2.66 -19.92 -4.43
N LYS A 179 -3.91 -19.47 -4.53
CA LYS A 179 -4.47 -18.80 -5.68
C LYS A 179 -4.83 -17.37 -5.30
N VAL A 180 -4.36 -16.41 -6.10
CA VAL A 180 -4.68 -14.99 -5.99
C VAL A 180 -5.70 -14.67 -7.07
N THR A 181 -6.84 -14.08 -6.70
CA THR A 181 -7.93 -13.76 -7.62
C THR A 181 -8.39 -12.33 -7.43
N ARG A 182 -8.73 -11.63 -8.52
CA ARG A 182 -9.28 -10.28 -8.42
C ARG A 182 -10.65 -10.34 -7.75
N ARG A 183 -10.87 -9.50 -6.74
CA ARG A 183 -12.19 -9.33 -6.14
C ARG A 183 -12.98 -8.39 -7.03
N LEU A 184 -13.87 -8.96 -7.84
CA LEU A 184 -14.85 -8.16 -8.56
C LEU A 184 -15.74 -7.48 -7.51
N SER A 185 -15.81 -6.15 -7.55
CA SER A 185 -16.88 -5.44 -6.86
C SER A 185 -18.19 -6.05 -7.35
N GLN A 186 -19.02 -6.54 -6.43
CA GLN A 186 -20.38 -6.91 -6.77
C GLN A 186 -21.09 -5.60 -7.15
N GLY A 187 -21.08 -5.28 -8.44
CA GLY A 187 -21.97 -4.29 -9.00
C GLY A 187 -23.40 -4.78 -8.79
N GLU A 188 -24.21 -3.90 -8.23
CA GLU A 188 -25.65 -4.02 -8.05
C GLU A 188 -26.31 -4.60 -9.31
N GLU A 189 -26.97 -5.76 -9.17
CA GLU A 189 -28.03 -6.20 -10.08
C GLU A 189 -29.37 -5.60 -9.65
#